data_AF-A0A5S4G3H0-F1
#
_entry.id   AF-A0A5S4G3H0-F1
#
_cell.length_a   1.000
_cell.length_b   1.000
_cell.length_c   1.000
_cell.angle_alpha   90.00
_cell.angle_beta   90.00
_cell.angle_gamma   90.00
#
_symmetry.space_group_name_H-M   'P 1'
#
loop_
_entity.id
_entity.type
_entity.pdbx_description
1 polymer ?
#
loop_
_entity_poly.entity_id
_entity_poly.type
_entity_poly.pdbx_seq_one_letter_code
_entity_poly.pdbx_strand_id
1 'polypeptide(L)' 'MEAAGGRWRLIYLRVGREELLRRLQVRNQRADANALLVTESALEDFIARFDAPDGEGEEVVDARSE' A
#
# COMPACT_ATOMS: atom_id res chain seq x y z
N MET A 1 -12.51 10.78 18.79
CA MET A 1 -12.98 9.91 17.69
C MET A 1 -13.77 8.74 18.24
N GLU A 2 -13.18 7.86 19.04
CA GLU A 2 -13.92 6.75 19.68
C GLU A 2 -14.87 7.23 20.78
N ALA A 3 -14.45 8.21 21.59
CA ALA A 3 -15.31 8.86 22.58
C ALA A 3 -16.53 9.60 21.97
N ALA A 4 -16.54 9.79 20.64
CA ALA A 4 -17.66 10.34 19.88
C ALA A 4 -18.44 9.25 19.12
N GLY A 5 -18.19 7.96 19.40
CA GLY A 5 -18.84 6.81 18.76
C GLY A 5 -18.23 6.35 17.44
N GLY A 6 -17.10 6.94 17.02
CA GLY A 6 -16.36 6.49 15.83
C GLY A 6 -15.68 5.15 16.07
N ARG A 7 -15.56 4.34 15.03
CA ARG A 7 -14.79 3.08 15.04
C ARG A 7 -13.70 3.17 13.99
N TRP A 8 -12.47 2.84 14.36
CA TRP A 8 -11.39 2.70 13.40
C TRP A 8 -11.48 1.33 12.72
N ARG A 9 -10.91 1.24 11.51
CA ARG A 9 -10.72 0.00 10.76
C ARG A 9 -9.31 0.01 10.18
N LEU A 10 -8.58 -1.08 10.35
CA LEU A 10 -7.28 -1.28 9.74
C LEU A 10 -7.47 -2.10 8.47
N ILE A 11 -7.12 -1.53 7.32
CA ILE A 11 -7.26 -2.22 6.03
C ILE A 11 -5.86 -2.49 5.50
N TYR A 12 -5.49 -3.77 5.39
CA TYR A 12 -4.21 -4.18 4.86
C TYR A 12 -4.35 -4.66 3.42
N LEU A 13 -3.85 -3.86 2.48
CA LEU A 13 -3.84 -4.21 1.06
C LEU A 13 -2.63 -5.11 0.77
N ARG A 14 -2.84 -6.43 0.84
CA ARG A 14 -1.77 -7.40 0.66
C ARG A 14 -1.49 -7.59 -0.82
N VAL A 15 -0.25 -7.31 -1.19
CA VAL A 15 0.24 -7.31 -2.56
C VAL A 15 1.70 -7.75 -2.56
N GLY A 16 2.09 -8.58 -3.53
CA GLY A 16 3.48 -9.01 -3.70
C GLY A 16 4.38 -7.91 -4.27
N ARG A 17 5.69 -8.01 -4.02
CA ARG A 17 6.71 -7.07 -4.50
C ARG A 17 6.69 -6.85 -6.01
N GLU A 18 6.60 -7.94 -6.78
CA GLU A 18 6.59 -7.87 -8.26
C GLU A 18 5.40 -7.08 -8.79
N GLU A 19 4.24 -7.22 -8.16
CA GLU A 19 3.03 -6.47 -8.47
C GLU A 19 3.19 -4.98 -8.14
N LEU A 20 3.81 -4.64 -6.99
CA LEU A 20 4.11 -3.24 -6.64
C LEU A 20 5.01 -2.59 -7.68
N LEU A 21 6.09 -3.27 -8.08
CA LEU A 21 7.02 -2.76 -9.08
C LEU A 21 6.34 -2.54 -10.43
N ARG A 22 5.53 -3.51 -10.89
CA ARG A 22 4.77 -3.36 -12.14
C ARG A 22 3.83 -2.16 -12.10
N ARG A 23 3.08 -1.99 -11.00
CA ARG A 23 2.16 -0.86 -10.81
C ARG A 23 2.92 0.46 -10.71
N LEU A 24 4.06 0.47 -10.04
CA LEU A 24 4.91 1.65 -9.90
C LEU A 24 5.42 2.14 -11.26
N GLN A 25 5.88 1.23 -12.12
CA GLN A 25 6.34 1.56 -13.47
C GLN A 25 5.22 2.20 -14.31
N VAL A 26 4.00 1.64 -14.28
CA VAL A 26 2.83 2.22 -14.95
C VAL A 26 2.48 3.59 -14.35
N ARG A 27 2.49 3.71 -13.01
CA ARG A 27 2.16 4.96 -12.32
C ARG A 27 3.14 6.09 -12.67
N ASN A 28 4.44 5.79 -12.74
CA ASN A 28 5.48 6.78 -13.01
C ASN A 28 5.44 7.36 -14.44
N GLN A 29 4.61 6.80 -15.32
CA GLN A 29 4.34 7.36 -16.66
C GLN A 29 3.25 8.45 -16.64
N ARG A 30 2.53 8.62 -15.52
CA ARG A 30 1.47 9.62 -15.39
C ARG A 30 2.05 11.02 -15.21
N ALA A 31 1.31 12.03 -15.66
CA ALA A 31 1.66 13.45 -15.53
C ALA A 31 0.50 14.31 -14.99
N ASP A 32 -0.54 13.66 -14.44
CA ASP A 32 -1.68 14.37 -13.84
C ASP A 32 -1.36 14.90 -12.43
N ALA A 33 -2.29 15.67 -11.85
CA ALA A 33 -2.11 16.30 -10.54
C ALA A 33 -1.81 15.32 -9.38
N ASN A 34 -2.09 14.02 -9.54
CA ASN A 34 -1.78 12.99 -8.56
C ASN A 34 -0.54 12.13 -8.92
N ALA A 35 0.23 12.54 -9.92
CA ALA A 35 1.39 11.81 -10.43
C ALA A 35 2.69 12.13 -9.66
N LEU A 36 2.72 11.81 -8.36
CA LEU A 36 3.97 11.81 -7.62
C LEU A 36 4.86 10.65 -8.10
N LEU A 37 6.05 11.00 -8.61
CA LEU A 37 7.10 10.06 -8.97
C LEU A 37 7.66 9.39 -7.71
N VAL A 38 7.70 8.07 -7.69
CA VAL A 38 8.35 7.28 -6.64
C VAL A 38 9.42 6.41 -7.29
N THR A 39 10.66 6.46 -6.80
CA THR A 39 11.74 5.64 -7.36
C THR A 39 11.60 4.18 -6.92
N GLU A 40 12.15 3.26 -7.71
CA GLU A 40 12.21 1.85 -7.30
C GLU A 40 12.95 1.69 -5.96
N SER A 41 14.05 2.42 -5.75
CA SER A 41 14.78 2.40 -4.47
C SER A 41 13.92 2.83 -3.28
N ALA A 42 13.08 3.85 -3.43
CA ALA A 42 12.18 4.29 -2.37
C ALA A 42 11.12 3.23 -2.02
N LEU A 43 10.68 2.45 -3.01
CA LEU A 43 9.79 1.31 -2.78
C LEU A 43 10.51 0.18 -2.04
N GLU A 44 11.74 -0.16 -2.42
CA GLU A 44 12.53 -1.18 -1.71
C GLU A 44 12.80 -0.76 -0.26
N ASP A 45 13.17 0.51 -0.03
CA ASP A 45 13.40 1.05 1.31
C ASP A 45 12.13 1.06 2.17
N PHE A 46 10.96 1.21 1.55
CA PHE A 46 9.67 1.08 2.22
C PHE A 46 9.42 -0.38 2.62
N ILE A 47 9.54 -1.32 1.66
CA ILE A 47 9.31 -2.75 1.91
C ILE A 47 10.23 -3.28 3.01
N ALA A 48 11.51 -2.89 3.00
CA ALA A 48 12.50 -3.35 3.97
C ALA A 48 12.21 -2.91 5.43
N ARG A 49 11.42 -1.85 5.62
CA ARG A 49 11.09 -1.30 6.94
C ARG A 49 9.61 -1.45 7.30
N PHE A 50 8.80 -1.98 6.38
CA PHE A 50 7.38 -2.14 6.59
C PHE A 50 7.12 -3.33 7.50
N ASP A 51 6.41 -3.08 8.60
CA ASP A 51 5.89 -4.13 9.47
C ASP A 51 4.45 -4.42 9.07
N ALA A 52 4.18 -5.64 8.62
CA ALA A 52 2.84 -6.02 8.21
C ALA A 52 1.98 -6.21 9.45
N PRO A 53 0.72 -5.72 9.46
CA PRO A 53 -0.14 -5.97 10.60
C PRO A 53 -0.37 -7.46 10.77
N ASP A 54 -0.33 -7.90 12.03
CA ASP A 54 -0.49 -9.30 12.42
C ASP A 54 -1.33 -9.39 13.71
N GLY A 55 -2.61 -9.70 13.55
CA GLY A 55 -3.51 -9.92 14.69
C GLY A 55 -3.96 -8.64 15.41
N GLU A 56 -3.90 -7.50 14.72
CA GLU A 56 -4.33 -6.19 15.22
C GLU A 56 -5.81 -5.91 14.94
N GLY A 57 -6.50 -6.83 14.26
CA GLY A 57 -7.88 -6.63 13.80
C GLY A 57 -7.95 -6.06 12.37
N GLU A 58 -6.88 -6.29 11.60
CA GLU A 58 -6.78 -5.93 10.20
C GLU A 58 -7.78 -6.69 9.30
N GLU A 59 -8.34 -5.95 8.35
CA GLU A 59 -9.06 -6.48 7.22
C GLU A 59 -8.08 -6.64 6.06
N VAL A 60 -7.69 -7.88 5.80
CA VAL A 60 -6.76 -8.20 4.71
C VAL A 60 -7.52 -8.24 3.39
N VAL A 61 -7.09 -7.42 2.44
CA VAL A 61 -7.58 -7.41 1.07
C VAL A 61 -6.45 -7.85 0.16
N ASP A 62 -6.56 -9.06 -0.38
CA ASP A 62 -5.64 -9.57 -1.38
C ASP A 62 -5.88 -8.92 -2.73
N ALA A 63 -4.83 -8.40 -3.35
CA ALA A 63 -4.91 -8.12 -4.78
C ALA A 63 -5.01 -9.46 -5.53
N ARG A 64 -6.09 -9.60 -6.31
CA ARG A 64 -6.14 -10.65 -7.31
C ARG A 64 -5.04 -10.38 -8.34
N SER A 65 -4.23 -11.38 -8.62
CA SER A 65 -3.37 -11.41 -9.80
C SER A 65 -4.26 -11.68 -11.01
N GLU A 66 -4.36 -10.72 -11.94
CA GLU A 66 -4.93 -10.91 -13.27
C GLU A 66 -3.85 -11.32 -14.27
#